data_AF-A0A2T5LHY5-F1
#
_entry.id   AF-A0A2T5LHY5-F1
#
_cell.length_a   1.000
_cell.length_b   1.000
_cell.length_c   1.000
_cell.angle_alpha   90.00
_cell.angle_beta   90.00
_cell.angle_gamma   90.00
#
_symmetry.space_group_name_H-M   'P 1'
#
loop_
_entity.id
_entity.type
_entity.pdbx_description
1 polymer ?
#
loop_
_entity_poly.entity_id
_entity_poly.type
_entity_poly.pdbx_seq_one_letter_code
_entity_poly.pdbx_strand_id
1 'polypeptide(L)'
;MAKTLITWPSGSADGEREAKRLQALYPAVSNWVDGSALGNVTSKEFSLLIVVGHRDEIKGVDILKSLAQCVTRLGVQRVVMANCESAVTKSGGTLSDTNELWAPAQRLANDTGARVLATKRDLLFDEVGKSTAFAGGGTDGISPINPSGSDLWKEFAKQDGVDEITTGIGNL
;
A
#
# COMPACT_ATOMS: atom_id res chain seq x y z
N MET A 1 13.23 -10.57 -15.28
CA MET A 1 11.83 -10.68 -14.79
C MET A 1 11.72 -9.71 -13.63
N ALA A 2 10.77 -8.78 -13.66
CA ALA A 2 10.60 -7.86 -12.54
C ALA A 2 9.97 -8.61 -11.36
N LYS A 3 10.35 -8.24 -10.13
CA LYS A 3 9.92 -8.90 -8.91
C LYS A 3 9.04 -7.99 -8.06
N THR A 4 8.28 -8.60 -7.18
CA THR A 4 7.57 -7.89 -6.12
C THR A 4 8.42 -7.85 -4.85
N LEU A 5 8.50 -6.68 -4.21
CA LEU A 5 8.98 -6.55 -2.84
C LEU A 5 7.77 -6.47 -1.89
N ILE A 6 7.76 -7.30 -0.86
CA ILE A 6 6.71 -7.31 0.18
C ILE A 6 7.33 -6.78 1.48
N THR A 7 6.65 -5.87 2.15
CA THR A 7 7.09 -5.28 3.42
C THR A 7 5.91 -5.08 4.35
N TRP A 8 6.19 -4.83 5.63
CA TRP A 8 5.20 -4.49 6.66
C TRP A 8 5.75 -3.38 7.56
N PRO A 9 4.90 -2.65 8.32
CA PRO A 9 5.36 -1.74 9.36
C PRO A 9 6.18 -2.48 10.42
N SER A 10 7.32 -1.91 10.84
CA SER A 10 8.17 -2.51 11.87
C SER A 10 7.37 -2.78 13.14
N GLY A 11 7.42 -4.02 13.65
CA GLY A 11 6.66 -4.45 14.84
C GLY A 11 5.23 -4.93 14.57
N SER A 12 4.74 -4.89 13.33
CA SER A 12 3.44 -5.47 12.95
C SER A 12 3.50 -6.99 12.88
N ALA A 13 3.13 -7.67 13.97
CA ALA A 13 3.17 -9.13 14.04
C ALA A 13 2.23 -9.81 13.03
N ASP A 14 1.03 -9.28 12.84
CA ASP A 14 0.08 -9.78 11.85
C ASP A 14 0.54 -9.45 10.42
N GLY A 15 1.04 -8.23 10.19
CA GLY A 15 1.59 -7.81 8.90
C GLY A 15 2.74 -8.69 8.45
N GLU A 16 3.70 -8.95 9.36
CA GLU A 16 4.81 -9.87 9.12
C GLU A 16 4.32 -11.29 8.78
N ARG A 17 3.40 -11.83 9.58
CA ARG A 17 2.88 -13.19 9.40
C ARG A 17 2.23 -13.35 8.02
N GLU A 18 1.34 -12.44 7.63
CA GLU A 18 0.64 -12.55 6.36
C GLU A 18 1.52 -12.19 5.15
N ALA A 19 2.45 -11.24 5.28
CA ALA A 19 3.44 -10.94 4.25
C ALA A 19 4.34 -12.15 3.92
N LYS A 20 4.83 -12.82 4.96
CA LYS A 20 5.65 -14.03 4.79
C LYS A 20 4.86 -15.19 4.18
N ARG A 21 3.58 -15.34 4.55
CA ARG A 21 2.69 -16.33 3.91
C ARG A 21 2.48 -16.03 2.42
N LEU A 22 2.21 -14.77 2.06
CA LEU A 22 2.08 -14.37 0.67
C LEU A 22 3.37 -14.63 -0.12
N GLN A 23 4.54 -14.31 0.44
CA GLN A 23 5.82 -14.58 -0.22
C GLN A 23 6.06 -16.08 -0.42
N ALA A 24 5.69 -16.91 0.57
CA ALA A 24 5.83 -18.36 0.49
C ALA A 24 4.98 -19.00 -0.61
N LEU A 25 3.88 -18.36 -1.01
CA LEU A 25 3.07 -18.78 -2.16
C LEU A 25 3.72 -18.43 -3.51
N TYR A 26 4.56 -17.40 -3.55
CA TYR A 26 5.18 -16.88 -4.78
C TYR A 26 6.70 -16.65 -4.67
N PRO A 27 7.50 -17.64 -4.22
CA PRO A 27 8.90 -17.42 -3.84
C PRO A 27 9.82 -17.08 -5.01
N ALA A 28 9.47 -17.50 -6.23
CA ALA A 28 10.30 -17.25 -7.42
C ALA A 28 10.20 -15.80 -7.94
N VAL A 29 9.13 -15.09 -7.60
CA VAL A 29 8.79 -13.77 -8.17
C VAL A 29 8.63 -12.69 -7.10
N SER A 30 8.89 -13.02 -5.83
CA SER A 30 8.78 -12.08 -4.73
C SER A 30 9.84 -12.28 -3.65
N ASN A 31 10.24 -11.17 -3.04
CA ASN A 31 11.06 -11.13 -1.84
C ASN A 31 10.31 -10.37 -0.75
N TRP A 32 10.70 -10.59 0.50
CA TRP A 32 10.22 -9.78 1.62
C TRP A 32 11.37 -9.06 2.32
N VAL A 33 11.05 -7.94 2.96
CA VAL A 33 11.95 -7.19 3.83
C VAL A 33 11.17 -6.65 5.03
N ASP A 34 11.80 -6.59 6.19
CA ASP A 34 11.22 -5.89 7.33
C ASP A 34 11.15 -4.38 7.05
N GLY A 35 10.08 -3.72 7.51
CA GLY A 35 9.89 -2.27 7.29
C GLY A 35 11.04 -1.40 7.81
N SER A 36 11.70 -1.81 8.90
CA SER A 36 12.88 -1.10 9.43
C SER A 36 14.11 -1.18 8.49
N ALA A 37 14.18 -2.21 7.66
CA ALA A 37 15.25 -2.43 6.70
C ALA A 37 14.89 -1.97 5.27
N LEU A 38 13.64 -1.58 5.01
CA LEU A 38 13.16 -1.16 3.68
C LEU A 38 14.03 -0.02 3.10
N GLY A 39 14.42 0.95 3.92
CA GLY A 39 15.27 2.06 3.51
C GLY A 39 16.67 1.66 3.02
N ASN A 40 17.14 0.46 3.34
CA ASN A 40 18.43 -0.06 2.89
C ASN A 40 18.35 -0.83 1.57
N VAL A 41 17.15 -1.12 1.09
CA VAL A 41 16.96 -1.81 -0.19
C VAL A 41 17.17 -0.82 -1.34
N THR A 42 18.04 -1.18 -2.29
CA THR A 42 18.41 -0.33 -3.44
C THR A 42 18.29 -1.06 -4.78
N SER A 43 17.73 -2.27 -4.79
CA SER A 43 17.62 -3.08 -6.00
C SER A 43 16.55 -2.52 -6.94
N LYS A 44 16.94 -2.27 -8.20
CA LYS A 44 16.03 -1.90 -9.31
C LYS A 44 15.29 -3.10 -9.91
N GLU A 45 15.48 -4.31 -9.35
CA GLU A 45 14.79 -5.50 -9.84
C GLU A 45 13.29 -5.52 -9.47
N PHE A 46 12.90 -4.70 -8.49
CA PHE A 46 11.52 -4.61 -8.02
C PHE A 46 10.75 -3.59 -8.84
N SER A 47 9.60 -4.00 -9.39
CA SER A 47 8.66 -3.10 -10.08
C SER A 47 7.43 -2.77 -9.25
N LEU A 48 7.15 -3.60 -8.24
CA LEU A 48 6.00 -3.46 -7.33
C LEU A 48 6.46 -3.57 -5.87
N LEU A 49 5.92 -2.69 -5.02
CA LEU A 49 6.00 -2.78 -3.57
C LEU A 49 4.62 -3.11 -2.98
N ILE A 50 4.50 -4.18 -2.19
CA ILE A 50 3.30 -4.50 -1.41
C ILE A 50 3.59 -4.20 0.07
N VAL A 51 2.78 -3.33 0.69
CA VAL A 51 2.86 -3.00 2.11
C VAL A 51 1.69 -3.66 2.83
N VAL A 52 1.97 -4.66 3.65
CA VAL A 52 0.99 -5.44 4.42
C VAL A 52 0.95 -4.95 5.86
N GLY A 53 -0.23 -4.69 6.40
CA GLY A 53 -0.39 -4.31 7.81
C GLY A 53 -1.76 -3.73 8.12
N HIS A 54 -1.87 -3.07 9.25
CA HIS A 54 -3.09 -2.37 9.67
C HIS A 54 -3.06 -0.92 9.23
N ARG A 55 -4.25 -0.32 9.05
CA ARG A 55 -4.37 1.11 8.73
C ARG A 55 -3.68 1.97 9.78
N ASP A 56 -3.92 1.66 11.05
CA ASP A 56 -3.46 2.46 12.18
C ASP A 56 -1.93 2.48 12.30
N GLU A 57 -1.27 1.46 11.78
CA GLU A 57 0.19 1.38 11.70
C GLU A 57 0.78 2.24 10.56
N ILE A 58 -0.05 2.66 9.60
CA ILE A 58 0.42 3.28 8.35
C ILE A 58 -0.11 4.69 8.17
N LYS A 59 -1.26 5.05 8.74
CA LYS A 59 -1.90 6.37 8.57
C LYS A 59 -1.10 7.53 9.18
N GLY A 60 -0.15 7.25 10.07
CA GLY A 60 0.71 8.26 10.69
C GLY A 60 1.48 9.07 9.64
N VAL A 61 1.47 10.40 9.75
CA VAL A 61 2.09 11.31 8.76
C VAL A 61 3.56 10.97 8.50
N ASP A 62 4.32 10.71 9.56
CA ASP A 62 5.76 10.43 9.44
C ASP A 62 6.04 9.04 8.84
N ILE A 63 5.12 8.10 9.05
CA ILE A 63 5.20 6.75 8.47
C ILE A 63 4.95 6.83 6.96
N LEU A 64 3.90 7.55 6.52
CA LEU A 64 3.65 7.77 5.10
C LEU A 64 4.79 8.52 4.41
N LYS A 65 5.36 9.55 5.05
CA LYS A 65 6.54 10.24 4.52
C LYS A 65 7.74 9.31 4.38
N SER A 66 8.00 8.48 5.38
CA SER A 66 9.10 7.50 5.34
C SER A 66 8.88 6.46 4.24
N LEU A 67 7.64 5.99 4.07
CA LEU A 67 7.26 5.09 2.99
C LEU A 67 7.43 5.76 1.62
N ALA A 68 7.01 7.01 1.46
CA ALA A 68 7.19 7.78 0.22
C ALA A 68 8.68 7.90 -0.17
N GLN A 69 9.55 8.21 0.80
CA GLN A 69 11.00 8.23 0.58
C GLN A 69 11.54 6.87 0.12
N CYS A 70 11.05 5.77 0.72
CA CYS A 70 11.43 4.43 0.30
C CYS A 70 10.96 4.11 -1.13
N VAL A 71 9.71 4.45 -1.48
CA VAL A 71 9.13 4.28 -2.82
C VAL A 71 9.97 5.02 -3.86
N THR A 72 10.29 6.30 -3.62
CA THR A 72 11.11 7.11 -4.52
C THR A 72 12.53 6.55 -4.64
N ARG A 73 13.14 6.11 -3.54
CA ARG A 73 14.50 5.54 -3.55
C ARG A 73 14.58 4.20 -4.30
N LEU A 74 13.57 3.34 -4.12
CA LEU A 74 13.44 2.08 -4.87
C LEU A 74 13.17 2.31 -6.36
N GLY A 75 12.55 3.45 -6.70
CA GLY A 75 12.16 3.78 -8.08
C GLY A 75 10.99 2.93 -8.59
N VAL A 76 10.20 2.34 -7.68
CA VAL A 76 9.01 1.58 -8.03
C VAL A 76 7.90 2.51 -8.50
N GLN A 77 7.21 2.13 -9.57
CA GLN A 77 6.10 2.92 -10.12
C GLN A 77 4.73 2.45 -9.64
N ARG A 78 4.69 1.29 -8.97
CA ARG A 78 3.47 0.67 -8.46
C ARG A 78 3.64 0.32 -6.98
N VAL A 79 2.63 0.65 -6.19
CA VAL A 79 2.55 0.31 -4.77
C VAL A 79 1.18 -0.29 -4.49
N VAL A 80 1.12 -1.35 -3.70
CA VAL A 80 -0.11 -1.91 -3.16
C VAL A 80 -0.10 -1.72 -1.65
N MET A 81 -1.04 -0.93 -1.15
CA MET A 81 -1.33 -0.77 0.26
C MET A 81 -2.35 -1.85 0.66
N ALA A 82 -1.84 -3.00 1.11
CA ALA A 82 -2.60 -4.14 1.58
C ALA A 82 -2.92 -3.99 3.08
N ASN A 83 -3.72 -2.99 3.39
CA ASN A 83 -4.04 -2.55 4.73
C ASN A 83 -5.48 -2.00 4.78
N CYS A 84 -6.19 -2.21 5.88
CA CYS A 84 -7.63 -1.95 5.97
C CYS A 84 -8.03 -0.52 5.58
N GLU A 85 -9.01 -0.40 4.69
CA GLU A 85 -9.65 0.85 4.28
C GLU A 85 -8.72 1.96 3.74
N SER A 86 -7.45 1.73 3.39
CA SER A 86 -6.53 2.83 3.04
C SER A 86 -6.87 3.61 1.76
N ALA A 87 -7.90 3.18 1.02
CA ALA A 87 -8.53 3.94 -0.05
C ALA A 87 -9.64 4.91 0.42
N VAL A 88 -10.02 4.85 1.69
CA VAL A 88 -11.10 5.62 2.30
C VAL A 88 -10.52 6.76 3.12
N THR A 89 -11.03 7.97 2.89
CA THR A 89 -10.78 9.14 3.73
C THR A 89 -11.68 9.05 4.97
N LYS A 90 -11.11 9.12 6.17
CA LYS A 90 -11.88 9.24 7.41
C LYS A 90 -12.06 10.72 7.75
N SER A 91 -13.31 11.15 7.87
CA SER A 91 -13.69 12.48 8.35
C SER A 91 -14.63 12.34 9.57
N GLY A 92 -14.45 13.19 10.57
CA GLY A 92 -15.03 13.10 11.91
C GLY A 92 -15.71 14.39 12.39
N GLY A 93 -16.20 15.23 11.47
CA GLY A 93 -16.83 16.51 11.80
C GLY A 93 -15.83 17.66 11.88
N THR A 94 -16.28 18.84 12.33
CA THR A 94 -15.66 20.12 11.95
C THR A 94 -14.24 20.38 12.49
N LEU A 95 -13.76 19.67 13.51
CA LEU A 95 -12.44 19.87 14.12
C LEU A 95 -11.99 18.62 14.91
N SER A 96 -11.68 17.50 14.25
CA SER A 96 -11.06 16.35 14.92
C SER A 96 -9.67 16.05 14.37
N ASP A 97 -8.78 15.56 15.24
CA ASP A 97 -7.45 15.04 14.88
C ASP A 97 -7.52 13.80 13.96
N THR A 98 -8.74 13.33 13.65
CA THR A 98 -9.01 12.20 12.76
C THR A 98 -9.44 12.62 11.36
N ASN A 99 -9.55 13.92 11.08
CA ASN A 99 -9.88 14.40 9.75
C ASN A 99 -8.69 14.21 8.80
N GLU A 100 -8.89 13.38 7.80
CA GLU A 100 -7.95 13.20 6.73
C GLU A 100 -8.35 14.07 5.53
N LEU A 101 -7.42 14.91 5.06
CA LEU A 101 -7.61 15.65 3.81
C LEU A 101 -7.64 14.71 2.60
N TRP A 102 -6.89 13.61 2.68
CA TRP A 102 -6.80 12.59 1.65
C TRP A 102 -6.65 11.21 2.30
N ALA A 103 -7.23 10.19 1.66
CA ALA A 103 -6.96 8.81 2.01
C ALA A 103 -5.44 8.53 1.98
N PRO A 104 -4.90 7.66 2.86
CA PRO A 104 -3.47 7.34 2.91
C PRO A 104 -2.85 7.01 1.55
N ALA A 105 -3.58 6.29 0.70
CA ALA A 105 -3.14 5.91 -0.64
C ALA A 105 -3.06 7.08 -1.62
N GLN A 106 -4.03 7.99 -1.59
CA GLN A 106 -4.02 9.19 -2.44
C GLN A 106 -2.84 10.09 -2.06
N ARG A 107 -2.59 10.26 -0.76
CA ARG A 107 -1.44 11.02 -0.26
C ARG A 107 -0.13 10.43 -0.78
N LEU A 108 0.06 9.12 -0.64
CA LEU A 108 1.26 8.45 -1.14
C LEU A 108 1.43 8.62 -2.65
N ALA A 109 0.33 8.56 -3.42
CA ALA A 109 0.37 8.78 -4.86
C ALA A 109 0.78 10.21 -5.23
N ASN A 110 0.29 11.23 -4.51
CA ASN A 110 0.67 12.63 -4.74
C ASN A 110 2.15 12.88 -4.41
N ASP A 111 2.63 12.33 -3.29
CA ASP A 111 4.00 12.50 -2.80
C ASP A 111 5.04 11.81 -3.69
N THR A 112 4.69 10.67 -4.30
CA THR A 112 5.67 9.83 -5.03
C THR A 112 5.50 9.82 -6.54
N GLY A 113 4.31 10.13 -7.06
CA GLY A 113 3.96 9.93 -8.46
C GLY A 113 3.67 8.46 -8.84
N ALA A 114 3.78 7.52 -7.90
CA ALA A 114 3.48 6.11 -8.15
C ALA A 114 1.97 5.88 -8.28
N ARG A 115 1.60 4.81 -9.01
CA ARG A 115 0.23 4.27 -8.98
C ARG A 115 0.07 3.47 -7.69
N VAL A 116 -0.90 3.84 -6.87
CA VAL A 116 -1.12 3.21 -5.56
C VAL A 116 -2.46 2.49 -5.57
N LEU A 117 -2.46 1.17 -5.42
CA LEU A 117 -3.69 0.42 -5.17
C LEU A 117 -3.88 0.25 -3.67
N ALA A 118 -5.09 0.48 -3.17
CA ALA A 118 -5.41 0.34 -1.76
C ALA A 118 -6.80 -0.24 -1.56
N THR A 119 -7.06 -0.77 -0.36
CA THR A 119 -8.33 -1.43 -0.09
C THR A 119 -9.43 -0.43 0.28
N LYS A 120 -10.63 -0.66 -0.24
CA LYS A 120 -11.87 0.09 0.04
C LYS A 120 -12.55 -0.33 1.35
N ARG A 121 -12.14 -1.47 1.90
CA ARG A 121 -12.71 -2.11 3.09
C ARG A 121 -11.62 -2.80 3.90
N ASP A 122 -12.02 -3.41 5.01
CA ASP A 122 -11.17 -4.31 5.77
C ASP A 122 -10.66 -5.46 4.90
N LEU A 123 -9.36 -5.74 5.04
CA LEU A 123 -8.67 -6.82 4.35
C LEU A 123 -8.53 -7.99 5.32
N LEU A 124 -9.05 -9.15 4.93
CA LEU A 124 -8.99 -10.33 5.80
C LEU A 124 -7.62 -11.00 5.69
N PHE A 125 -7.18 -11.66 6.76
CA PHE A 125 -5.90 -12.39 6.76
C PHE A 125 -5.82 -13.42 5.65
N ASP A 126 -6.88 -14.19 5.42
CA ASP A 126 -6.94 -15.16 4.33
C ASP A 126 -6.82 -14.52 2.94
N GLU A 127 -7.28 -13.27 2.78
CA GLU A 127 -7.17 -12.55 1.52
C GLU A 127 -5.72 -12.24 1.14
N VAL A 128 -4.84 -12.10 2.15
CA VAL A 128 -3.40 -11.95 1.97
C VAL A 128 -2.69 -13.30 2.02
N GLY A 129 -2.77 -14.00 3.15
CA GLY A 129 -1.99 -15.20 3.45
C GLY A 129 -2.39 -16.44 2.67
N LYS A 130 -3.60 -16.51 2.11
CA LYS A 130 -4.02 -17.54 1.14
C LYS A 130 -4.12 -16.99 -0.28
N SER A 131 -3.74 -15.72 -0.49
CA SER A 131 -3.73 -15.07 -1.79
C SER A 131 -5.07 -15.10 -2.52
N THR A 132 -6.20 -14.87 -1.82
CA THR A 132 -7.49 -14.71 -2.53
C THR A 132 -7.69 -13.28 -3.05
N ALA A 133 -6.91 -12.31 -2.56
CA ALA A 133 -6.82 -10.95 -3.10
C ALA A 133 -5.55 -10.70 -3.94
N PHE A 134 -4.76 -11.74 -4.19
CA PHE A 134 -3.53 -11.67 -4.99
C PHE A 134 -3.44 -12.85 -5.97
N ALA A 135 -2.73 -12.68 -7.07
CA ALA A 135 -2.41 -13.75 -7.98
C ALA A 135 -0.93 -13.67 -8.40
N GLY A 136 -0.28 -14.83 -8.49
CA GLY A 136 1.05 -14.94 -9.07
C GLY A 136 1.00 -14.78 -10.58
N GLY A 137 1.96 -14.05 -11.13
CA GLY A 137 2.08 -13.76 -12.56
C GLY A 137 1.88 -12.28 -12.89
N GLY A 138 1.93 -11.97 -14.19
CA GLY A 138 1.89 -10.61 -14.71
C GLY A 138 3.27 -9.98 -14.86
N THR A 139 3.29 -8.67 -15.14
CA THR A 139 4.53 -7.91 -15.38
C THR A 139 5.38 -7.75 -14.13
N ASP A 140 4.76 -7.77 -12.95
CA ASP A 140 5.38 -7.38 -11.67
C ASP A 140 5.62 -8.56 -10.71
N GLY A 141 5.32 -9.79 -11.14
CA GLY A 141 5.47 -11.01 -10.34
C GLY A 141 4.22 -11.37 -9.53
N ILE A 142 3.66 -10.43 -8.77
CA ILE A 142 2.38 -10.57 -8.06
C ILE A 142 1.44 -9.46 -8.55
N SER A 143 0.18 -9.81 -8.77
CA SER A 143 -0.87 -8.86 -9.16
C SER A 143 -2.00 -8.87 -8.12
N PRO A 144 -2.46 -7.71 -7.62
CA PRO A 144 -3.66 -7.63 -6.81
C PRO A 144 -4.89 -7.99 -7.66
N ILE A 145 -5.79 -8.80 -7.10
CA ILE A 145 -7.04 -9.22 -7.74
C ILE A 145 -8.20 -9.03 -6.78
N ASN A 146 -9.40 -8.79 -7.30
CA ASN A 146 -10.60 -8.73 -6.49
C ASN A 146 -11.03 -10.16 -6.09
N PRO A 147 -11.21 -10.43 -4.78
CA PRO A 147 -11.83 -11.68 -4.32
C PRO A 147 -13.21 -11.86 -4.94
N SER A 148 -13.65 -13.11 -5.11
CA SER A 148 -14.94 -13.43 -5.72
C SER A 148 -16.09 -12.69 -5.03
N GLY A 149 -16.86 -11.91 -5.79
CA GLY A 149 -18.00 -11.14 -5.29
C GLY A 149 -17.64 -9.90 -4.49
N SER A 150 -16.38 -9.43 -4.52
CA SER A 150 -15.95 -8.26 -3.75
C SER A 150 -15.20 -7.23 -4.59
N ASP A 151 -15.53 -5.95 -4.40
CA ASP A 151 -14.80 -4.81 -4.95
C ASP A 151 -13.83 -4.27 -3.90
N LEU A 152 -12.62 -4.82 -3.86
CA LEU A 152 -11.64 -4.55 -2.81
C LEU A 152 -10.73 -3.38 -3.17
N TRP A 153 -10.19 -3.35 -4.39
CA TRP A 153 -9.10 -2.44 -4.75
C TRP A 153 -9.61 -1.13 -5.36
N LYS A 154 -8.99 -0.02 -4.96
CA LYS A 154 -9.07 1.28 -5.65
C LYS A 154 -7.67 1.71 -6.05
N GLU A 155 -7.49 2.09 -7.31
CA GLU A 155 -6.24 2.68 -7.78
C GLU A 155 -6.27 4.20 -7.64
N PHE A 156 -5.14 4.76 -7.22
CA PHE A 156 -4.88 6.17 -7.10
C PHE A 156 -3.69 6.58 -7.97
N ALA A 157 -3.78 7.78 -8.50
CA ALA A 157 -2.74 8.44 -9.29
C ALA A 157 -2.39 9.76 -8.61
N LYS A 158 -1.22 10.31 -8.95
CA LYS A 158 -0.92 11.70 -8.62
C LYS A 158 -2.00 12.61 -9.23
N GLN A 159 -2.64 13.39 -8.37
CA GLN A 159 -3.56 14.44 -8.77
C GLN A 159 -2.80 15.61 -9.37
N ASP A 160 -3.45 16.39 -10.23
CA ASP A 160 -2.96 17.72 -10.52
C ASP A 160 -3.18 18.65 -9.32
N GLY A 161 -2.54 19.82 -9.34
CA GLY A 161 -2.60 20.74 -8.20
C GLY A 161 -3.99 21.29 -7.91
N VAL A 162 -4.88 21.36 -8.90
CA VAL A 162 -6.26 21.86 -8.72
C VAL A 162 -7.11 20.77 -8.08
N ASP A 163 -7.01 19.53 -8.58
CA ASP A 163 -7.70 18.37 -8.04
C ASP A 163 -7.28 18.09 -6.59
N GLU A 164 -5.99 18.22 -6.29
CA GLU A 164 -5.46 18.03 -4.95
C GLU A 164 -6.06 19.03 -3.95
N ILE A 165 -6.05 20.33 -4.31
CA ILE A 165 -6.62 21.40 -3.48
C ILE A 165 -8.12 21.23 -3.32
N THR A 166 -8.85 21.00 -4.41
CA THR A 166 -10.33 20.87 -4.37
C THR A 166 -10.78 19.66 -3.56
N THR A 167 -10.08 18.52 -3.68
CA THR A 167 -10.33 17.34 -2.85
C THR A 167 -10.03 17.61 -1.38
N GLY A 168 -8.90 18.24 -1.07
CA GLY A 168 -8.52 18.56 0.30
C GLY A 168 -9.53 19.49 0.98
N ILE A 169 -9.96 20.55 0.29
CA ILE A 169 -10.99 21.47 0.80
C ILE A 169 -12.34 20.75 0.98
N GLY A 170 -12.72 19.87 0.05
CA GLY A 170 -13.98 19.12 0.15
C GLY A 170 -14.05 18.17 1.35
N ASN A 171 -12.90 17.83 1.95
CA ASN A 171 -12.80 16.93 3.11
C ASN A 171 -12.59 17.67 4.45
N LEU A 172 -12.52 19.02 4.44
CA LEU A 172 -12.52 19.88 5.63
C LEU A 172 -13.96 20.15 6.11
#